data_AF-A0A7S2HRG1-F1
#
_entry.id   AF-A0A7S2HRG1-F1
#
_cell.length_a   1.000
_cell.length_b   1.000
_cell.length_c   1.000
_cell.angle_alpha   90.00
_cell.angle_beta   90.00
_cell.angle_gamma   90.00
#
_symmetry.space_group_name_H-M   'P 1'
#
loop_
_entity.id
_entity.type
_entity.pdbx_description
1 polymer ?
#
loop_
_entity_poly.entity_id
_entity_poly.type
_entity_poly.pdbx_seq_one_letter_code
_entity_poly.pdbx_strand_id
1 'polypeptide(L)'
;NVERFALIVSAVCHDIGHPGLNNPFLVETSHDLAIRYNDRSPLENMHCARLFEIVSQPKSGVFDNLDKKEYKEARQVCIEAILHTDNKHHVECVRRLQMFGEMNSELLQRSQDLHLKSVRPGPDEEDAVLSRTFSDHGRQFDRQVSQPDMAWPPRELLDVMWSPEWRTPMRNALLHFADISNPVRPFEICKAWAVVILEEFFTQGDLAKQRGLPVVALHDREKTNLAFSQIGFIDFFAAPLVFAMVRVLSPLAELVEQLIANANAWAQEWRSEANASEEEFHNLMQRVRRLEDRAAHLLTVTGSGRRRSNITVTNSMALPGRRASYLGGSATRSRSRLSLES
;
A
#
# COMPACT_ATOMS: atom_id res chain seq x y z
N ASN A 1 -4.49 24.81 6.99
CA ASN A 1 -3.14 24.36 6.61
C ASN A 1 -2.57 23.42 7.68
N VAL A 2 -2.72 23.75 8.97
CA VAL A 2 -2.30 22.95 10.15
C VAL A 2 -2.65 21.46 10.07
N GLU A 3 -3.91 21.09 9.82
CA GLU A 3 -4.33 19.68 9.78
C GLU A 3 -3.55 18.85 8.74
N ARG A 4 -3.33 19.38 7.53
CA ARG A 4 -2.57 18.68 6.48
C ARG A 4 -1.11 18.49 6.91
N PHE A 5 -0.51 19.54 7.48
CA PHE A 5 0.84 19.48 8.00
C PHE A 5 0.98 18.44 9.12
N ALA A 6 0.06 18.45 10.08
CA ALA A 6 0.01 17.48 11.17
C ALA A 6 -0.15 16.04 10.66
N LEU A 7 -0.98 15.81 9.63
CA LEU A 7 -1.15 14.49 9.03
C LEU A 7 0.14 13.98 8.37
N ILE A 8 0.90 14.86 7.72
CA ILE A 8 2.22 14.51 7.14
C ILE A 8 3.20 14.16 8.25
N VAL A 9 3.26 14.96 9.33
CA VAL A 9 4.09 14.64 10.50
C VAL A 9 3.69 13.30 11.12
N SER A 10 2.38 13.03 11.19
CA SER A 10 1.83 11.75 11.67
C SER A 10 2.32 10.59 10.80
N ALA A 11 2.25 10.72 9.48
CA ALA A 11 2.72 9.68 8.56
C ALA A 11 4.21 9.35 8.76
N VAL A 12 5.05 10.37 8.98
CA VAL A 12 6.48 10.17 9.26
C VAL A 12 6.73 9.48 10.61
N CYS A 13 5.86 9.69 11.59
CA CYS A 13 6.09 9.29 12.97
C CYS A 13 5.21 8.15 13.47
N HIS A 14 4.30 7.61 12.66
CA HIS A 14 3.27 6.68 13.14
C HIS A 14 3.85 5.39 13.73
N ASP A 15 5.03 4.95 13.29
CA ASP A 15 5.76 3.77 13.79
C ASP A 15 7.09 4.11 14.49
N ILE A 16 7.29 5.36 14.93
CA ILE A 16 8.58 5.78 15.49
C ILE A 16 8.94 4.98 16.75
N GLY A 17 10.12 4.34 16.73
CA GLY A 17 10.61 3.53 17.84
C GLY A 17 9.98 2.13 17.94
N HIS A 18 9.33 1.63 16.90
CA HIS A 18 8.75 0.29 16.86
C HIS A 18 9.80 -0.80 17.22
N PRO A 19 9.50 -1.72 18.14
CA PRO A 19 10.45 -2.74 18.61
C PRO A 19 10.48 -4.01 17.73
N GLY A 20 9.70 -4.05 16.65
CA GLY A 20 9.52 -5.25 15.82
C GLY A 20 8.61 -6.29 16.47
N LEU A 21 7.68 -5.85 17.32
CA LEU A 21 6.72 -6.71 18.02
C LEU A 21 5.31 -6.12 17.89
N ASN A 22 4.29 -6.96 17.81
CA ASN A 22 2.90 -6.53 17.73
C ASN A 22 2.23 -6.36 19.10
N ASN A 23 1.16 -5.55 19.15
CA ASN A 23 0.40 -5.28 20.37
C ASN A 23 -0.03 -6.56 21.12
N PRO A 24 -0.61 -7.61 20.49
CA PRO A 24 -0.96 -8.85 21.18
C PRO A 24 0.22 -9.52 21.90
N PHE A 25 1.40 -9.56 21.28
CA PHE A 25 2.60 -10.14 21.89
C PHE A 25 3.08 -9.32 23.10
N LEU A 26 3.01 -7.99 23.02
CA LEU A 26 3.35 -7.12 24.14
C LEU A 26 2.44 -7.36 25.35
N VAL A 27 1.14 -7.55 25.11
CA VAL A 27 0.14 -7.84 26.16
C VAL A 27 0.40 -9.22 26.78
N GLU A 28 0.54 -10.26 25.96
CA GLU A 28 0.77 -11.64 26.42
C GLU A 28 2.04 -11.75 27.27
N THR A 29 3.08 -10.99 26.92
CA THR A 29 4.36 -11.01 27.64
C THR A 29 4.44 -10.02 28.81
N SER A 30 3.34 -9.32 29.13
CA SER A 30 3.33 -8.25 30.15
C SER A 30 4.45 -7.23 29.94
N HIS A 31 4.72 -6.88 28.68
CA HIS A 31 5.77 -5.93 28.34
C HIS A 31 5.50 -4.56 28.97
N ASP A 32 6.55 -3.81 29.32
CA ASP A 32 6.44 -2.50 29.98
C ASP A 32 5.49 -1.53 29.25
N LEU A 33 5.48 -1.56 27.91
CA LEU A 33 4.55 -0.76 27.10
C LEU A 33 3.09 -1.18 27.29
N ALA A 34 2.81 -2.49 27.34
CA ALA A 34 1.46 -3.00 27.56
C ALA A 34 0.95 -2.60 28.95
N ILE A 35 1.78 -2.75 29.99
CA ILE A 35 1.47 -2.30 31.35
C ILE A 35 1.23 -0.78 31.38
N ARG A 36 2.15 0.01 30.80
CA ARG A 36 2.08 1.48 30.81
C ARG A 36 0.81 2.02 30.15
N TYR A 37 0.38 1.39 29.06
CA TYR A 37 -0.78 1.82 28.29
C TYR A 37 -2.03 0.95 28.54
N ASN A 38 -2.02 0.14 29.59
CA ASN A 38 -3.15 -0.67 30.05
C ASN A 38 -3.75 -1.52 28.92
N ASP A 39 -2.89 -2.15 28.12
CA ASP A 39 -3.21 -3.02 26.98
C ASP A 39 -4.01 -2.33 25.85
N ARG A 40 -4.13 -1.00 25.87
CA ARG A 40 -4.90 -0.22 24.88
C ARG A 40 -3.96 0.45 23.89
N SER A 41 -3.81 -0.13 22.70
CA SER A 41 -2.89 0.35 21.65
C SER A 41 -1.50 0.71 22.20
N PRO A 42 -0.78 -0.24 22.86
CA PRO A 42 0.51 0.07 23.47
C PRO A 42 1.53 0.73 22.53
N LEU A 43 1.64 0.22 21.29
CA LEU A 43 2.57 0.74 20.29
C LEU A 43 2.17 2.14 19.82
N GLU A 44 0.92 2.34 19.43
CA GLU A 44 0.48 3.62 18.87
C GLU A 44 0.51 4.74 19.92
N ASN A 45 0.24 4.43 21.20
CA ASN A 45 0.46 5.37 22.29
C ASN A 45 1.95 5.69 22.50
N MET A 46 2.83 4.69 22.36
CA MET A 46 4.27 4.89 22.45
C MET A 46 4.77 5.78 21.29
N HIS A 47 4.33 5.54 20.05
CA HIS A 47 4.67 6.35 18.88
C HIS A 47 4.25 7.82 19.08
N CYS A 48 3.02 8.05 19.58
CA CYS A 48 2.56 9.39 19.97
C CYS A 48 3.45 10.02 21.04
N ALA A 49 3.74 9.30 22.13
CA ALA A 49 4.56 9.82 23.22
C ALA A 49 5.96 10.18 22.74
N ARG A 50 6.57 9.33 21.91
CA ARG A 50 7.90 9.53 21.35
C ARG A 50 7.98 10.72 20.40
N LEU A 51 6.98 10.91 19.53
CA LEU A 51 6.88 12.10 18.69
C LEU A 51 6.96 13.38 19.54
N PHE A 52 6.16 13.47 20.61
CA PHE A 52 6.11 14.68 21.41
C PHE A 52 7.27 14.82 22.41
N GLU A 53 7.92 13.72 22.79
CA GLU A 53 9.20 13.77 23.49
C GLU A 53 10.26 14.43 22.59
N ILE A 54 10.38 14.00 21.32
CA ILE A 54 11.36 14.55 20.37
C ILE A 54 11.06 16.03 20.10
N VAL A 55 9.81 16.36 19.79
CA VAL A 55 9.38 17.74 19.51
C VAL A 55 9.60 18.69 20.70
N SER A 56 9.59 18.18 21.93
CA SER A 56 9.87 19.00 23.12
C SER A 56 11.35 19.42 23.24
N GLN A 57 12.24 18.81 22.46
CA GLN A 57 13.66 19.14 22.48
C GLN A 57 13.92 20.43 21.70
N PRO A 58 14.78 21.36 22.20
CA PRO A 58 15.02 22.66 21.57
C PRO A 58 15.54 22.63 20.12
N LYS A 59 16.05 21.48 19.66
CA LYS A 59 16.63 21.32 18.32
C LYS A 59 15.66 20.70 17.30
N SER A 60 14.45 20.33 17.72
CA SER A 60 13.51 19.50 16.94
C SER A 60 12.13 20.15 16.78
N GLY A 61 12.10 21.47 16.73
CA GLY A 61 10.90 22.31 16.70
C GLY A 61 10.13 22.34 15.39
N VAL A 62 9.66 21.18 14.92
CA VAL A 62 8.83 21.09 13.69
C VAL A 62 7.53 21.91 13.77
N PHE A 63 7.09 22.25 15.00
CA PHE A 63 5.91 23.06 15.27
C PHE A 63 6.20 24.47 15.80
N ASP A 64 7.45 24.95 15.80
CA ASP A 64 7.85 26.22 16.45
C ASP A 64 7.16 27.45 15.83
N ASN A 65 6.78 27.37 14.56
CA ASN A 65 6.09 28.46 13.86
C ASN A 65 4.56 28.43 14.04
N LEU A 66 4.03 27.47 14.80
CA LEU A 66 2.60 27.39 15.09
C LEU A 66 2.28 28.21 16.34
N ASP A 67 1.18 28.97 16.29
CA ASP A 67 0.66 29.58 17.49
C ASP A 67 0.11 28.52 18.48
N LYS A 68 -0.24 28.95 19.71
CA LYS A 68 -0.72 28.03 20.75
C LYS A 68 -1.99 27.26 20.34
N LYS A 69 -2.89 27.87 19.56
CA LYS A 69 -4.13 27.24 19.09
C LYS A 69 -3.82 26.24 17.98
N GLU A 70 -2.99 26.63 17.02
CA GLU A 70 -2.52 25.79 15.92
C GLU A 70 -1.75 24.58 16.42
N TYR A 71 -0.85 24.76 17.39
CA TYR A 71 -0.13 23.65 18.03
C TYR A 71 -1.08 22.66 18.70
N LYS A 72 -2.10 23.16 19.41
CA LYS A 72 -3.11 22.30 20.05
C LYS A 72 -3.89 21.49 19.01
N GLU A 73 -4.28 22.11 17.90
CA GLU A 73 -4.94 21.44 16.78
C GLU A 73 -4.01 20.39 16.13
N ALA A 74 -2.77 20.76 15.81
CA ALA A 74 -1.78 19.85 15.23
C ALA A 74 -1.53 18.64 16.13
N ARG A 75 -1.38 18.86 17.44
CA ARG A 75 -1.19 17.80 18.43
C ARG A 75 -2.39 16.85 18.46
N GLN A 76 -3.60 17.39 18.47
CA GLN A 76 -4.81 16.57 18.46
C GLN A 76 -4.89 15.71 17.20
N VAL A 77 -4.64 16.31 16.03
CA VAL A 77 -4.62 15.59 14.74
C VAL A 77 -3.59 14.47 14.76
N CYS A 78 -2.37 14.72 15.25
CA CYS A 78 -1.33 13.70 15.28
C CYS A 78 -1.71 12.51 16.17
N ILE A 79 -2.19 12.79 17.38
CA ILE A 79 -2.59 11.74 18.32
C ILE A 79 -3.73 10.91 17.73
N GLU A 80 -4.77 11.56 17.21
CA GLU A 80 -5.93 10.86 16.64
C GLU A 80 -5.56 10.02 15.42
N ALA A 81 -4.70 10.55 14.52
CA ALA A 81 -4.30 9.86 13.30
C ALA A 81 -3.41 8.65 13.60
N ILE A 82 -2.38 8.82 14.44
CA ILE A 82 -1.46 7.72 14.82
C ILE A 82 -2.21 6.63 15.60
N LEU A 83 -3.08 6.98 16.56
CA LEU A 83 -3.86 5.95 17.27
C LEU A 83 -4.78 5.14 16.35
N HIS A 84 -5.18 5.68 15.20
CA HIS A 84 -6.01 4.98 14.23
C HIS A 84 -5.24 4.05 13.28
N THR A 85 -3.90 4.05 13.30
CA THR A 85 -3.11 3.05 12.56
C THR A 85 -3.11 1.69 13.26
N ASP A 86 -3.57 1.60 14.52
CA ASP A 86 -3.82 0.31 15.18
C ASP A 86 -4.83 -0.50 14.36
N ASN A 87 -4.39 -1.65 13.88
CA ASN A 87 -5.17 -2.53 13.02
C ASN A 87 -6.50 -3.01 13.63
N LYS A 88 -6.72 -2.88 14.95
CA LYS A 88 -8.05 -3.11 15.54
C LYS A 88 -9.12 -2.15 15.00
N HIS A 89 -8.73 -0.98 14.49
CA HIS A 89 -9.63 0.01 13.89
C HIS A 89 -9.90 -0.25 12.41
N HIS A 90 -9.20 -1.19 11.78
CA HIS A 90 -9.30 -1.46 10.34
C HIS A 90 -10.74 -1.74 9.88
N VAL A 91 -11.45 -2.65 10.56
CA VAL A 91 -12.82 -3.03 10.17
C VAL A 91 -13.77 -1.84 10.26
N GLU A 92 -13.67 -1.03 11.33
CA GLU A 92 -14.47 0.18 11.48
C GLU A 92 -14.12 1.23 10.43
N CYS A 93 -12.83 1.40 10.10
CA CYS A 93 -12.38 2.30 9.04
C CYS A 93 -13.00 1.93 7.68
N VAL A 94 -12.95 0.64 7.30
CA VAL A 94 -13.56 0.14 6.06
C VAL A 94 -15.07 0.40 6.06
N ARG A 95 -15.75 0.07 7.17
CA ARG A 95 -17.20 0.27 7.31
C ARG A 95 -17.60 1.74 7.16
N ARG A 96 -16.84 2.67 7.76
CA ARG A 96 -17.08 4.11 7.64
C ARG A 96 -16.95 4.61 6.21
N LEU A 97 -15.91 4.17 5.48
CA LEU A 97 -15.73 4.51 4.07
C LEU A 97 -16.87 3.96 3.19
N GLN A 98 -17.29 2.71 3.44
CA GLN A 98 -18.42 2.11 2.73
C GLN A 98 -19.71 2.89 2.96
N MET A 99 -20.04 3.20 4.22
CA MET A 99 -21.21 4.03 4.56
C MET A 99 -21.16 5.39 3.85
N PHE A 100 -20.01 6.07 3.88
CA PHE A 100 -19.85 7.34 3.17
C PHE A 100 -20.12 7.17 1.67
N GLY A 101 -19.57 6.12 1.05
CA GLY A 101 -19.73 5.81 -0.36
C GLY A 101 -21.16 5.38 -0.76
N GLU A 102 -21.95 4.85 0.16
CA GLU A 102 -23.36 4.50 -0.06
C GLU A 102 -24.25 5.74 0.06
N MET A 103 -24.10 6.49 1.16
CA MET A 103 -24.88 7.69 1.44
C MET A 103 -24.67 8.81 0.42
N ASN A 104 -23.50 8.87 -0.20
CA ASN A 104 -23.12 9.94 -1.14
C ASN A 104 -22.90 9.43 -2.57
N SER A 105 -23.51 8.29 -2.93
CA SER A 105 -23.29 7.62 -4.22
C SER A 105 -23.55 8.52 -5.45
N GLU A 106 -24.64 9.28 -5.47
CA GLU A 106 -24.95 10.21 -6.57
C GLU A 106 -23.94 11.35 -6.67
N LEU A 107 -23.49 11.88 -5.53
CA LEU A 107 -22.48 12.95 -5.49
C LEU A 107 -21.13 12.44 -5.99
N LEU A 108 -20.71 11.25 -5.56
CA LEU A 108 -19.47 10.62 -6.00
C LEU A 108 -19.49 10.34 -7.51
N GLN A 109 -20.60 9.81 -8.04
CA GLN A 109 -20.76 9.57 -9.47
C GLN A 109 -20.66 10.86 -10.29
N ARG A 110 -21.43 11.89 -9.92
CA ARG A 110 -21.42 13.20 -10.59
C ARG A 110 -20.02 13.82 -10.56
N SER A 111 -19.35 13.74 -9.42
CA SER A 111 -17.99 14.25 -9.28
C SER A 111 -17.07 13.54 -10.28
N GLN A 112 -17.14 12.22 -10.37
CA GLN A 112 -16.25 11.44 -11.21
C GLN A 112 -16.50 11.69 -12.70
N ASP A 113 -17.76 11.85 -13.10
CA ASP A 113 -18.12 12.21 -14.47
C ASP A 113 -17.53 13.58 -14.87
N LEU A 114 -17.50 14.54 -13.93
CA LEU A 114 -16.84 15.83 -14.13
C LEU A 114 -15.32 15.66 -14.28
N HIS A 115 -14.69 14.85 -13.42
CA HIS A 115 -13.26 14.57 -13.51
C HIS A 115 -12.88 13.92 -14.85
N LEU A 116 -13.62 12.91 -15.30
CA LEU A 116 -13.37 12.24 -16.59
C LEU A 116 -13.55 13.17 -17.78
N LYS A 117 -14.45 14.16 -17.72
CA LYS A 117 -14.58 15.20 -18.75
C LYS A 117 -13.39 16.16 -18.76
N SER A 118 -12.79 16.43 -17.60
CA SER A 118 -11.62 17.33 -17.49
C SER A 118 -10.31 16.72 -17.98
N VAL A 119 -10.17 15.39 -17.92
CA VAL A 119 -8.93 14.67 -18.25
C VAL A 119 -8.91 14.16 -19.70
N ARG A 120 -10.07 14.05 -20.35
CA ARG A 120 -10.15 13.63 -21.76
C ARG A 120 -9.82 14.82 -22.68
N PRO A 121 -8.90 14.66 -23.65
CA PRO A 121 -8.75 15.65 -24.71
C PRO A 121 -10.09 15.82 -25.44
N GLY A 122 -10.43 17.05 -25.82
CA GLY A 122 -11.61 17.31 -26.63
C GLY A 122 -11.54 16.62 -28.00
N PRO A 123 -12.67 16.47 -28.71
CA PRO A 123 -12.68 15.88 -30.06
C PRO A 123 -11.71 16.60 -31.02
N ASP A 124 -11.46 17.90 -30.82
CA ASP A 124 -10.51 18.68 -31.64
C ASP A 124 -9.03 18.40 -31.32
N GLU A 125 -8.72 17.82 -30.15
CA GLU A 125 -7.35 17.46 -29.74
C GLU A 125 -6.99 16.01 -30.11
N GLU A 126 -7.96 15.09 -30.21
CA GLU A 126 -7.71 13.72 -30.68
C GLU A 126 -7.18 13.69 -32.12
N ASP A 127 -7.72 14.54 -33.00
CA ASP A 127 -7.23 14.69 -34.39
C ASP A 127 -5.82 15.31 -34.46
N ALA A 128 -5.49 16.21 -33.52
CA ALA A 128 -4.18 16.84 -33.44
C ALA A 128 -3.10 15.86 -32.94
N VAL A 129 -3.42 14.96 -32.00
CA VAL A 129 -2.49 13.97 -31.45
C VAL A 129 -2.18 12.87 -32.47
N LEU A 130 -3.14 12.46 -33.29
CA LEU A 130 -2.93 11.46 -34.36
C LEU A 130 -2.04 11.98 -35.50
N SER A 131 -1.88 13.31 -35.64
CA SER A 131 -1.05 13.93 -36.68
C SER A 131 0.45 14.07 -36.31
N ARG A 132 0.84 13.82 -35.06
CA ARG A 132 2.23 13.97 -34.60
C ARG A 132 2.99 12.64 -34.69
N THR A 133 3.62 12.43 -35.83
CA THR A 133 4.54 11.30 -36.06
C THR A 133 5.77 11.36 -35.15
N PHE A 134 6.17 10.17 -34.71
CA PHE A 134 7.35 9.83 -33.92
C PHE A 134 8.62 10.58 -34.36
N SER A 135 9.02 11.60 -33.60
CA SER A 135 10.41 12.08 -33.52
C SER A 135 10.58 13.12 -32.40
N ASP A 136 10.42 12.73 -31.13
CA ASP A 136 11.13 13.44 -30.05
C ASP A 136 11.24 12.52 -28.82
N HIS A 137 12.38 11.86 -28.68
CA HIS A 137 12.75 11.20 -27.44
C HIS A 137 13.29 12.27 -26.49
N GLY A 138 12.55 12.57 -25.43
CA GLY A 138 13.11 13.27 -24.27
C GLY A 138 12.50 14.62 -23.92
N ARG A 139 11.18 14.67 -23.65
CA ARG A 139 10.61 15.68 -22.74
C ARG A 139 9.68 15.02 -21.75
N GLN A 140 10.06 15.10 -20.48
CA GLN A 140 9.24 14.73 -19.32
C GLN A 140 7.88 15.42 -19.41
N PHE A 141 6.85 14.66 -19.04
CA PHE A 141 5.46 15.08 -18.88
C PHE A 141 5.37 16.28 -17.93
N ASP A 142 5.34 17.49 -18.48
CA ASP A 142 4.84 18.66 -17.79
C ASP A 142 3.42 18.92 -18.32
N ARG A 143 2.44 18.16 -17.82
CA ARG A 143 1.02 18.46 -18.04
C ARG A 143 0.68 19.64 -17.13
N GLN A 144 0.78 20.83 -17.70
CA GLN A 144 0.25 22.07 -17.14
C GLN A 144 -1.28 21.90 -16.96
N VAL A 145 -1.72 21.47 -15.77
CA VAL A 145 -3.15 21.44 -15.38
C VAL A 145 -3.61 22.89 -15.22
N SER A 146 -3.99 23.50 -16.33
CA SER A 146 -4.33 24.92 -16.42
C SER A 146 -5.85 25.08 -16.36
N GLN A 147 -6.48 24.78 -15.22
CA GLN A 147 -7.81 25.28 -14.84
C GLN A 147 -8.14 24.96 -13.36
N PRO A 148 -8.19 25.97 -12.46
CA PRO A 148 -8.44 25.78 -11.02
C PRO A 148 -9.83 25.20 -10.68
N ASP A 149 -10.82 25.46 -11.54
CA ASP A 149 -12.24 25.12 -11.28
C ASP A 149 -12.60 23.65 -11.60
N MET A 150 -11.63 22.88 -12.08
CA MET A 150 -11.76 21.45 -12.45
C MET A 150 -10.93 20.52 -11.54
N ALA A 151 -10.43 21.03 -10.41
CA ALA A 151 -9.63 20.24 -9.49
C ALA A 151 -10.48 19.18 -8.78
N TRP A 152 -10.04 17.92 -8.83
CA TRP A 152 -10.61 16.86 -8.00
C TRP A 152 -10.05 16.96 -6.56
N PRO A 153 -10.87 16.72 -5.53
CA PRO A 153 -12.33 16.57 -5.58
C PRO A 153 -13.04 17.93 -5.71
N PRO A 154 -14.22 17.98 -6.37
CA PRO A 154 -15.00 19.22 -6.49
C PRO A 154 -15.45 19.72 -5.12
N ARG A 155 -15.76 21.02 -5.03
CA ARG A 155 -16.07 21.68 -3.75
C ARG A 155 -17.24 21.05 -3.00
N GLU A 156 -18.31 20.67 -3.70
CA GLU A 156 -19.48 20.00 -3.11
C GLU A 156 -19.08 18.69 -2.42
N LEU A 157 -18.22 17.88 -3.05
CA LEU A 157 -17.72 16.65 -2.46
C LEU A 157 -16.79 16.94 -1.26
N LEU A 158 -15.91 17.94 -1.37
CA LEU A 158 -15.06 18.36 -0.26
C LEU A 158 -15.84 18.81 0.97
N ASP A 159 -16.90 19.59 0.78
CA ASP A 159 -17.71 20.12 1.89
C ASP A 159 -18.40 18.97 2.66
N VAL A 160 -18.80 17.90 1.95
CA VAL A 160 -19.36 16.69 2.58
C VAL A 160 -18.28 15.84 3.25
N MET A 161 -17.16 15.56 2.55
CA MET A 161 -16.03 14.78 3.09
C MET A 161 -15.43 15.40 4.35
N TRP A 162 -15.38 16.74 4.40
CA TRP A 162 -14.79 17.51 5.51
C TRP A 162 -15.84 18.11 6.46
N SER A 163 -17.09 17.66 6.38
CA SER A 163 -18.12 17.97 7.37
C SER A 163 -17.74 17.44 8.77
N PRO A 164 -18.30 17.99 9.87
CA PRO A 164 -17.96 17.58 11.23
C PRO A 164 -18.10 16.08 11.50
N GLU A 165 -19.01 15.40 10.81
CA GLU A 165 -19.23 13.97 10.93
C GLU A 165 -18.13 13.14 10.26
N TRP A 166 -17.63 13.58 9.10
CA TRP A 166 -16.78 12.78 8.22
C TRP A 166 -15.30 13.17 8.24
N ARG A 167 -14.97 14.39 8.69
CA ARG A 167 -13.60 14.91 8.67
C ARG A 167 -12.59 14.00 9.35
N THR A 168 -12.84 13.61 10.60
CA THR A 168 -11.93 12.74 11.37
C THR A 168 -11.85 11.32 10.78
N PRO A 169 -12.97 10.63 10.49
CA PRO A 169 -12.93 9.34 9.79
C PRO A 169 -12.16 9.38 8.47
N MET A 170 -12.39 10.40 7.63
CA MET A 170 -11.74 10.53 6.33
C MET A 170 -10.23 10.74 6.47
N ARG A 171 -9.82 11.65 7.37
CA ARG A 171 -8.41 11.93 7.65
C ARG A 171 -7.67 10.69 8.16
N ASN A 172 -8.26 9.97 9.11
CA ASN A 172 -7.65 8.77 9.68
C ASN A 172 -7.58 7.64 8.64
N ALA A 173 -8.62 7.50 7.81
CA ALA A 173 -8.63 6.56 6.71
C ALA A 173 -7.53 6.83 5.66
N LEU A 174 -7.20 8.10 5.38
CA LEU A 174 -6.11 8.45 4.47
C LEU A 174 -4.76 7.95 4.98
N LEU A 175 -4.46 8.15 6.27
CA LEU A 175 -3.21 7.64 6.86
C LEU A 175 -3.20 6.11 6.90
N HIS A 176 -4.29 5.50 7.36
CA HIS A 176 -4.43 4.04 7.41
C HIS A 176 -4.28 3.37 6.04
N PHE A 177 -4.85 3.99 5.00
CA PHE A 177 -4.67 3.53 3.62
C PHE A 177 -3.23 3.68 3.13
N ALA A 178 -2.55 4.78 3.49
CA ALA A 178 -1.15 4.98 3.15
C ALA A 178 -0.24 3.92 3.81
N ASP A 179 -0.51 3.59 5.07
CA ASP A 179 0.18 2.56 5.83
C ASP A 179 0.02 1.16 5.19
N ILE A 180 -1.21 0.80 4.78
CA ILE A 180 -1.51 -0.49 4.13
C ILE A 180 -1.32 -0.44 2.58
N SER A 181 -0.55 0.52 2.06
CA SER A 181 -0.47 0.74 0.59
C SER A 181 0.50 -0.21 -0.15
N ASN A 182 1.26 -1.04 0.55
CA ASN A 182 2.25 -1.94 -0.06
C ASN A 182 1.67 -2.83 -1.19
N PRO A 183 0.48 -3.45 -1.04
CA PRO A 183 -0.09 -4.30 -2.07
C PRO A 183 -0.54 -3.57 -3.35
N VAL A 184 -0.60 -2.23 -3.34
CA VAL A 184 -0.94 -1.42 -4.53
C VAL A 184 0.27 -0.71 -5.14
N ARG A 185 1.49 -1.05 -4.69
CA ARG A 185 2.74 -0.58 -5.33
C ARG A 185 3.13 -1.49 -6.51
N PRO A 186 4.02 -1.04 -7.42
CA PRO A 186 4.62 -1.93 -8.41
C PRO A 186 5.15 -3.22 -7.76
N PHE A 187 5.02 -4.35 -8.47
CA PHE A 187 5.19 -5.68 -7.86
C PHE A 187 6.53 -5.86 -7.14
N GLU A 188 7.64 -5.37 -7.69
CA GLU A 188 8.96 -5.45 -7.05
C GLU A 188 9.00 -4.76 -5.67
N ILE A 189 8.33 -3.61 -5.54
CA ILE A 189 8.24 -2.88 -4.27
C ILE A 189 7.29 -3.62 -3.32
N CYS A 190 6.15 -4.09 -3.81
CA CYS A 190 5.20 -4.91 -3.04
C CYS A 190 5.91 -6.16 -2.47
N LYS A 191 6.68 -6.86 -3.29
CA LYS A 191 7.45 -8.05 -2.93
C LYS A 191 8.54 -7.74 -1.91
N ALA A 192 9.31 -6.66 -2.09
CA ALA A 192 10.33 -6.25 -1.14
C ALA A 192 9.75 -5.98 0.26
N TRP A 193 8.63 -5.25 0.35
CA TRP A 193 7.96 -5.01 1.62
C TRP A 193 7.37 -6.27 2.24
N ALA A 194 6.79 -7.16 1.42
CA ALA A 194 6.27 -8.45 1.88
C ALA A 194 7.36 -9.34 2.52
N VAL A 195 8.58 -9.32 1.97
CA VAL A 195 9.73 -10.04 2.54
C VAL A 195 10.13 -9.44 3.89
N VAL A 196 10.24 -8.11 3.98
CA VAL A 196 10.65 -7.43 5.23
C VAL A 196 9.65 -7.69 6.36
N ILE A 197 8.34 -7.54 6.10
CA ILE A 197 7.33 -7.75 7.15
C ILE A 197 7.27 -9.21 7.62
N LEU A 198 7.48 -10.18 6.72
CA LEU A 198 7.50 -11.59 7.11
C LEU A 198 8.74 -11.94 7.92
N GLU A 199 9.92 -11.37 7.62
CA GLU A 199 11.09 -11.58 8.47
C GLU A 199 10.88 -11.00 9.87
N GLU A 200 10.18 -9.87 10.01
CA GLU A 200 9.79 -9.33 11.32
C GLU A 200 8.83 -10.29 12.06
N PHE A 201 7.80 -10.80 11.38
CA PHE A 201 6.88 -11.80 11.96
C PHE A 201 7.62 -13.06 12.39
N PHE A 202 8.56 -13.54 11.58
CA PHE A 202 9.36 -14.72 11.89
C PHE A 202 10.29 -14.49 13.09
N THR A 203 10.90 -13.30 13.17
CA THR A 203 11.73 -12.90 14.32
C THR A 203 10.91 -12.91 15.61
N GLN A 204 9.69 -12.35 15.59
CA GLN A 204 8.78 -12.42 16.73
C GLN A 204 8.35 -13.88 17.02
N GLY A 205 8.09 -14.69 16.00
CA GLY A 205 7.73 -16.10 16.15
C GLY A 205 8.82 -16.92 16.84
N ASP A 206 10.08 -16.71 16.48
CA ASP A 206 11.22 -17.35 17.12
C ASP A 206 11.39 -16.91 18.58
N LEU A 207 11.17 -15.62 18.86
CA LEU A 207 11.15 -15.11 20.22
C LEU A 207 10.03 -15.75 21.05
N ALA A 208 8.85 -15.96 20.47
CA ALA A 208 7.75 -16.67 21.11
C ALA A 208 8.13 -18.12 21.44
N LYS A 209 8.73 -18.85 20.48
CA LYS A 209 9.25 -20.22 20.69
C LYS A 209 10.25 -20.26 21.85
N GLN A 210 11.22 -19.34 21.87
CA GLN A 210 12.24 -19.27 22.92
C GLN A 210 11.65 -19.02 24.32
N ARG A 211 10.52 -18.31 24.40
CA ARG A 211 9.80 -18.04 25.65
C ARG A 211 8.77 -19.10 26.01
N GLY A 212 8.67 -20.18 25.24
CA GLY A 212 7.67 -21.24 25.44
C GLY A 212 6.23 -20.80 25.16
N LEU A 213 6.04 -19.73 24.37
CA LEU A 213 4.72 -19.21 24.02
C LEU A 213 4.21 -19.82 22.71
N PRO A 214 2.87 -19.89 22.51
CA PRO A 214 2.30 -20.29 21.24
C PRO A 214 2.73 -19.36 20.10
N VAL A 215 3.10 -19.94 18.96
CA VAL A 215 3.46 -19.20 17.75
C VAL A 215 2.22 -19.02 16.88
N VAL A 216 1.89 -17.77 16.57
CA VAL A 216 0.82 -17.44 15.61
C VAL A 216 1.21 -18.00 14.23
N ALA A 217 0.26 -18.60 13.52
CA ALA A 217 0.53 -19.33 12.28
C ALA A 217 1.38 -18.54 11.25
N LEU A 218 1.08 -17.25 11.02
CA LEU A 218 1.82 -16.38 10.10
C LEU A 218 3.25 -16.02 10.56
N HIS A 219 3.58 -16.28 11.83
CA HIS A 219 4.89 -15.99 12.43
C HIS A 219 5.78 -17.24 12.46
N ASP A 220 5.28 -18.40 12.02
CA ASP A 220 6.07 -19.61 11.95
C ASP A 220 6.77 -19.72 10.59
N ARG A 221 8.09 -19.45 10.57
CA ARG A 221 8.90 -19.48 9.33
C ARG A 221 8.96 -20.84 8.65
N GLU A 222 8.65 -21.92 9.37
CA GLU A 222 8.63 -23.29 8.82
C GLU A 222 7.31 -23.62 8.11
N LYS A 223 6.24 -22.87 8.38
CA LYS A 223 4.89 -23.17 7.88
C LYS A 223 4.33 -22.10 6.96
N THR A 224 4.87 -20.89 7.03
CA THR A 224 4.34 -19.76 6.27
C THR A 224 4.97 -19.70 4.89
N ASN A 225 4.15 -19.82 3.85
CA ASN A 225 4.57 -19.50 2.50
C ASN A 225 4.36 -18.00 2.21
N LEU A 226 5.41 -17.31 1.76
CA LEU A 226 5.40 -15.89 1.43
C LEU A 226 4.26 -15.56 0.45
N ALA A 227 4.29 -16.11 -0.76
CA ALA A 227 3.34 -15.77 -1.81
C ALA A 227 1.88 -16.06 -1.44
N PHE A 228 1.61 -17.22 -0.84
CA PHE A 228 0.27 -17.60 -0.39
C PHE A 228 -0.26 -16.67 0.70
N SER A 229 0.58 -16.30 1.67
CA SER A 229 0.19 -15.38 2.75
C SER A 229 -0.18 -13.99 2.20
N GLN A 230 0.52 -13.51 1.17
CA GLN A 230 0.24 -12.22 0.53
C GLN A 230 -1.09 -12.22 -0.24
N ILE A 231 -1.44 -13.30 -0.94
CA ILE A 231 -2.78 -13.44 -1.54
C ILE A 231 -3.86 -13.44 -0.45
N GLY A 232 -3.59 -14.12 0.66
CA GLY A 232 -4.37 -14.08 1.89
C GLY A 232 -4.67 -12.65 2.36
N PHE A 233 -3.60 -11.89 2.57
CA PHE A 233 -3.63 -10.50 3.02
C PHE A 233 -4.35 -9.58 2.04
N ILE A 234 -4.07 -9.72 0.73
CA ILE A 234 -4.72 -8.91 -0.31
C ILE A 234 -6.24 -9.10 -0.26
N ASP A 235 -6.72 -10.33 -0.32
CA ASP A 235 -8.16 -10.59 -0.50
C ASP A 235 -8.98 -10.28 0.76
N PHE A 236 -8.46 -10.61 1.95
CA PHE A 236 -9.21 -10.47 3.20
C PHE A 236 -8.98 -9.15 3.95
N PHE A 237 -7.84 -8.47 3.73
CA PHE A 237 -7.48 -7.28 4.50
C PHE A 237 -7.29 -6.05 3.62
N ALA A 238 -6.40 -6.10 2.62
CA ALA A 238 -6.09 -4.92 1.82
C ALA A 238 -7.22 -4.54 0.85
N ALA A 239 -7.79 -5.51 0.12
CA ALA A 239 -8.80 -5.25 -0.91
C ALA A 239 -10.08 -4.59 -0.37
N PRO A 240 -10.67 -5.02 0.77
CA PRO A 240 -11.80 -4.29 1.36
C PRO A 240 -11.53 -2.80 1.57
N LEU A 241 -10.35 -2.46 2.09
CA LEU A 241 -9.93 -1.08 2.31
C LEU A 241 -9.68 -0.32 1.00
N VAL A 242 -8.94 -0.93 0.07
CA VAL A 242 -8.66 -0.33 -1.25
C VAL A 242 -9.96 -0.06 -2.01
N PHE A 243 -10.90 -1.00 -2.02
CA PHE A 243 -12.17 -0.85 -2.73
C PHE A 243 -13.04 0.22 -2.11
N ALA A 244 -13.12 0.27 -0.77
CA ALA A 244 -13.85 1.32 -0.07
C ALA A 244 -13.22 2.70 -0.31
N MET A 245 -11.89 2.79 -0.28
CA MET A 245 -11.17 4.04 -0.55
C MET A 245 -11.38 4.52 -1.99
N VAL A 246 -11.24 3.65 -2.98
CA VAL A 246 -11.40 3.99 -4.40
C VAL A 246 -12.85 4.34 -4.74
N ARG A 247 -13.83 3.76 -4.06
CA ARG A 247 -15.23 4.19 -4.21
C ARG A 247 -15.40 5.66 -3.81
N VAL A 248 -14.69 6.13 -2.78
CA VAL A 248 -14.73 7.52 -2.31
C VAL A 248 -13.79 8.44 -3.11
N LEU A 249 -12.62 7.92 -3.49
CA LEU A 249 -11.57 8.61 -4.23
C LEU A 249 -11.35 7.92 -5.59
N SER A 250 -12.34 8.04 -6.47
CA SER A 250 -12.35 7.36 -7.77
C SER A 250 -11.15 7.63 -8.69
N PRO A 251 -10.43 8.77 -8.62
CA PRO A 251 -9.18 8.92 -9.38
C PRO A 251 -8.07 7.94 -8.98
N LEU A 252 -8.20 7.24 -7.85
CA LEU A 252 -7.28 6.18 -7.43
C LEU A 252 -7.60 4.81 -8.07
N ALA A 253 -8.50 4.74 -9.06
CA ALA A 253 -8.93 3.50 -9.69
C ALA A 253 -7.78 2.60 -10.19
N GLU A 254 -6.67 3.19 -10.66
CA GLU A 254 -5.48 2.44 -11.09
C GLU A 254 -4.85 1.59 -9.97
N LEU A 255 -5.05 1.96 -8.70
CA LEU A 255 -4.58 1.17 -7.56
C LEU A 255 -5.31 -0.16 -7.44
N VAL A 256 -6.59 -0.23 -7.87
CA VAL A 256 -7.34 -1.48 -7.94
C VAL A 256 -6.74 -2.38 -9.02
N GLU A 257 -6.44 -1.84 -10.20
CA GLU A 257 -5.80 -2.59 -11.29
C GLU A 257 -4.44 -3.14 -10.83
N GLN A 258 -3.62 -2.32 -10.15
CA GLN A 258 -2.33 -2.74 -9.60
C GLN A 258 -2.48 -3.81 -8.52
N LEU A 259 -3.48 -3.71 -7.63
CA LEU A 259 -3.76 -4.72 -6.60
C LEU A 259 -4.04 -6.09 -7.23
N ILE A 260 -4.88 -6.11 -8.27
CA ILE A 260 -5.23 -7.33 -9.01
C ILE A 260 -4.03 -7.90 -9.76
N ALA A 261 -3.21 -7.04 -10.39
CA ALA A 261 -1.99 -7.46 -11.05
C ALA A 261 -1.02 -8.12 -10.06
N ASN A 262 -0.87 -7.54 -8.86
CA ASN A 262 -0.03 -8.08 -7.80
C ASN A 262 -0.59 -9.41 -7.25
N ALA A 263 -1.90 -9.55 -7.08
CA ALA A 263 -2.52 -10.80 -6.66
C ALA A 263 -2.24 -11.94 -7.66
N ASN A 264 -2.32 -11.65 -8.96
CA ASN A 264 -1.97 -12.59 -10.01
C ASN A 264 -0.47 -12.94 -10.02
N ALA A 265 0.39 -11.94 -9.86
CA ALA A 265 1.85 -12.15 -9.80
C ALA A 265 2.23 -13.04 -8.61
N TRP A 266 1.66 -12.80 -7.42
CA TRP A 266 1.83 -13.67 -6.26
C TRP A 266 1.34 -15.10 -6.51
N ALA A 267 0.22 -15.28 -7.21
CA ALA A 267 -0.25 -16.63 -7.56
C ALA A 267 0.76 -17.38 -8.46
N GLN A 268 1.43 -16.68 -9.38
CA GLN A 268 2.48 -17.28 -10.22
C GLN A 268 3.74 -17.61 -9.41
N GLU A 269 4.18 -16.71 -8.53
CA GLU A 269 5.31 -16.97 -7.61
C GLU A 269 5.01 -18.22 -6.77
N TRP A 270 3.81 -18.30 -6.18
CA TRP A 270 3.39 -19.46 -5.41
C TRP A 270 3.42 -20.75 -6.22
N ARG A 271 2.94 -20.74 -7.47
CA ARG A 271 3.02 -21.91 -8.36
C ARG A 271 4.46 -22.35 -8.59
N SER A 272 5.37 -21.41 -8.75
CA SER A 272 6.79 -21.70 -9.00
C SER A 272 7.53 -22.24 -7.77
N GLU A 273 7.14 -21.80 -6.58
CA GLU A 273 7.81 -22.14 -5.32
C GLU A 273 7.24 -23.39 -4.64
N ALA A 274 5.91 -23.56 -4.68
CA ALA A 274 5.22 -24.45 -3.74
C ALA A 274 5.11 -25.91 -4.17
N ASN A 275 5.67 -26.33 -5.33
CA ASN A 275 5.40 -27.64 -5.94
C ASN A 275 3.89 -28.01 -5.92
N ALA A 276 3.03 -27.00 -6.03
CA ALA A 276 1.59 -27.16 -5.85
C ALA A 276 1.01 -28.05 -6.95
N SER A 277 0.06 -28.90 -6.57
CA SER A 277 -0.72 -29.66 -7.54
C SER A 277 -1.56 -28.73 -8.43
N GLU A 278 -1.91 -29.20 -9.62
CA GLU A 278 -2.78 -28.44 -10.53
C GLU A 278 -4.14 -28.13 -9.89
N GLU A 279 -4.64 -28.99 -9.00
CA GLU A 279 -5.89 -28.75 -8.26
C GLU A 279 -5.76 -27.60 -7.26
N GLU A 280 -4.69 -27.57 -6.45
CA GLU A 280 -4.48 -26.49 -5.48
C GLU A 280 -4.28 -25.14 -6.18
N PHE A 281 -3.52 -25.14 -7.28
CA PHE A 281 -3.36 -23.94 -8.10
C PHE A 281 -4.66 -23.49 -8.75
N HIS A 282 -5.48 -24.43 -9.24
CA HIS A 282 -6.81 -24.12 -9.75
C HIS A 282 -7.69 -23.43 -8.69
N ASN A 283 -7.72 -23.98 -7.47
CA ASN A 283 -8.49 -23.43 -6.34
C ASN A 283 -8.02 -22.02 -5.95
N LEU A 284 -6.71 -21.80 -5.93
CA LEU A 284 -6.13 -20.47 -5.67
C LEU A 284 -6.54 -19.48 -6.77
N MET A 285 -6.44 -19.87 -8.04
CA MET A 285 -6.82 -19.01 -9.16
C MET A 285 -8.33 -18.69 -9.17
N GLN A 286 -9.20 -19.62 -8.74
CA GLN A 286 -10.62 -19.29 -8.55
C GLN A 286 -10.83 -18.20 -7.50
N ARG A 287 -10.02 -18.18 -6.44
CA ARG A 287 -10.06 -17.13 -5.42
C ARG A 287 -9.62 -15.78 -5.99
N VAL A 288 -8.52 -15.75 -6.76
CA VAL A 288 -8.06 -14.53 -7.44
C VAL A 288 -9.12 -14.01 -8.42
N ARG A 289 -9.79 -14.89 -9.18
CA ARG A 289 -10.89 -14.50 -10.09
C ARG A 289 -12.06 -13.84 -9.37
N ARG A 290 -12.46 -14.33 -8.18
CA ARG A 290 -13.50 -13.66 -7.39
C ARG A 290 -13.09 -12.25 -6.97
N LEU A 291 -11.81 -12.03 -6.69
CA LEU A 291 -11.27 -10.71 -6.40
C LEU A 291 -11.30 -9.81 -7.65
N GLU A 292 -10.95 -10.35 -8.82
CA GLU A 292 -11.06 -9.68 -10.13
C GLU A 292 -12.50 -9.25 -10.44
N ASP A 293 -13.48 -10.12 -10.20
CA ASP A 293 -14.90 -9.83 -10.44
C ASP A 293 -15.38 -8.66 -9.56
N ARG A 294 -14.99 -8.64 -8.28
CA ARG A 294 -15.28 -7.55 -7.35
C ARG A 294 -14.64 -6.23 -7.81
N ALA A 295 -13.39 -6.28 -8.26
CA ALA A 295 -12.68 -5.13 -8.82
C ALA A 295 -13.35 -4.59 -10.09
N ALA A 296 -13.71 -5.47 -11.02
CA ALA A 296 -14.39 -5.10 -12.26
C ALA A 296 -15.76 -4.45 -11.99
N HIS A 297 -16.50 -4.98 -11.02
CA HIS A 297 -17.76 -4.36 -10.58
C HIS A 297 -17.53 -2.95 -10.04
N LEU A 298 -16.56 -2.75 -9.14
CA LEU A 298 -16.22 -1.43 -8.61
C LEU A 298 -15.81 -0.44 -9.71
N LEU A 299 -14.94 -0.84 -10.63
CA LEU A 299 -14.48 0.01 -11.73
C LEU A 299 -15.62 0.38 -12.70
N THR A 300 -16.60 -0.52 -12.86
CA THR A 300 -17.82 -0.24 -13.63
C THR A 300 -18.70 0.78 -12.91
N VAL A 301 -18.96 0.56 -11.60
CA VAL A 301 -19.80 1.46 -10.79
C VAL A 301 -19.19 2.85 -10.66
N THR A 302 -17.87 2.96 -10.59
CA THR A 302 -17.16 4.24 -10.51
C THR A 302 -16.87 4.87 -11.87
N GLY A 303 -17.38 4.32 -12.98
CA GLY A 303 -17.11 4.81 -14.34
C GLY A 303 -15.63 4.84 -14.73
N SER A 304 -14.77 4.17 -13.95
CA SER A 304 -13.30 4.21 -14.06
C SER A 304 -12.73 3.03 -14.83
N GLY A 305 -13.57 2.08 -15.24
CA GLY A 305 -13.17 0.99 -16.11
C GLY A 305 -12.68 1.51 -17.46
N ARG A 306 -11.41 1.25 -17.81
CA ARG A 306 -10.96 1.36 -19.19
C ARG A 306 -11.84 0.45 -20.05
N ARG A 307 -12.45 0.97 -21.13
CA ARG A 307 -12.99 0.11 -22.19
C ARG A 307 -11.87 -0.86 -22.54
N ARG A 308 -12.11 -2.17 -22.46
CA ARG A 308 -11.14 -3.22 -22.83
C ARG A 308 -10.59 -2.92 -24.24
N SER A 309 -9.51 -2.17 -24.33
CA SER A 309 -8.55 -2.26 -25.42
C SER A 309 -7.61 -3.37 -25.02
N ASN A 310 -7.48 -4.36 -25.90
CA ASN A 310 -6.69 -5.58 -25.70
C ASN A 310 -5.39 -5.32 -24.93
N ILE A 311 -5.40 -5.62 -23.62
CA ILE A 311 -4.17 -5.87 -22.88
C ILE A 311 -3.75 -7.27 -23.32
N THR A 312 -3.10 -7.35 -24.47
CA THR A 312 -2.17 -8.43 -24.73
C THR A 312 -1.06 -8.26 -23.70
N VAL A 313 -1.07 -9.08 -22.66
CA VAL A 313 0.10 -9.31 -21.82
C VAL A 313 1.19 -9.80 -22.78
N THR A 314 2.04 -8.88 -23.22
CA THR A 314 3.23 -9.24 -23.96
C THR A 314 4.17 -9.87 -22.95
N ASN A 315 4.20 -11.19 -22.95
CA ASN A 315 5.32 -11.95 -22.38
C ASN A 315 6.58 -11.53 -23.16
N SER A 316 7.27 -10.52 -22.64
CA SER A 316 8.58 -10.10 -23.14
C SER A 316 9.51 -9.88 -21.95
N MET A 317 9.85 -10.98 -21.29
CA MET A 317 11.16 -11.13 -20.65
C MET A 317 11.86 -12.34 -21.28
N ALA A 318 12.23 -12.19 -22.56
CA ALA A 318 13.39 -12.90 -23.08
C ALA A 318 14.62 -12.15 -22.55
N LEU A 319 15.29 -12.73 -21.56
CA LEU A 319 16.61 -12.31 -21.13
C LEU A 319 17.52 -12.19 -22.37
N PRO A 320 18.32 -11.12 -22.53
CA PRO A 320 19.34 -11.08 -23.57
C PRO A 320 20.35 -12.20 -23.28
N GLY A 321 20.26 -13.29 -24.04
CA GLY A 321 21.27 -14.33 -24.07
C GLY A 321 22.61 -13.72 -24.42
N ARG A 322 23.51 -13.62 -23.44
CA ARG A 322 24.93 -13.43 -23.72
C ARG A 322 25.41 -14.67 -24.49
N ARG A 323 25.49 -14.53 -25.81
CA ARG A 323 26.25 -15.43 -26.68
C ARG A 323 27.70 -15.45 -26.18
N ALA A 324 28.08 -16.53 -25.51
CA ALA A 324 29.48 -16.92 -25.40
C ALA A 324 29.97 -17.25 -26.82
N SER A 325 30.70 -16.32 -27.42
CA SER A 325 31.44 -16.57 -28.65
C SER A 325 32.67 -17.40 -28.31
N TYR A 326 32.62 -18.66 -28.71
CA TYR A 326 33.81 -19.48 -28.89
C TYR A 326 34.73 -18.80 -29.89
N LEU A 327 35.90 -18.35 -29.45
CA LEU A 327 37.06 -18.16 -30.29
C LEU A 327 38.17 -19.07 -29.76
N GLY A 328 38.46 -20.10 -30.53
CA GLY A 328 39.63 -20.95 -30.34
C GLY A 328 40.90 -20.13 -30.53
N GLY A 329 41.83 -20.27 -29.59
CA GLY A 329 43.17 -19.72 -29.65
C GLY A 329 44.10 -20.61 -28.84
N SER A 330 44.76 -21.53 -29.56
CA SER A 330 45.83 -22.40 -29.07
C SER A 330 46.94 -21.59 -28.38
N ALA A 331 47.28 -21.93 -27.14
CA ALA A 331 48.62 -21.75 -26.60
C ALA A 331 48.91 -22.80 -25.51
N THR A 332 50.06 -23.45 -25.70
CA THR A 332 50.62 -24.61 -25.03
C THR A 332 51.29 -24.35 -23.67
N ARG A 333 51.35 -25.42 -22.85
CA ARG A 333 52.27 -25.70 -21.70
C ARG A 333 52.03 -24.86 -20.44
N SER A 334 52.04 -25.38 -19.21
CA SER A 334 52.79 -26.51 -18.64
C SER A 334 52.12 -27.03 -17.34
N ARG A 335 52.40 -28.29 -17.01
CA ARG A 335 51.92 -29.03 -15.82
C ARG A 335 52.78 -28.76 -14.57
N SER A 336 52.14 -28.54 -13.43
CA SER A 336 52.61 -28.88 -12.07
C SER A 336 51.40 -28.76 -11.12
N ARG A 337 50.66 -29.82 -10.76
CA ARG A 337 50.93 -30.86 -9.73
C ARG A 337 51.48 -30.31 -8.41
N LEU A 338 50.59 -30.08 -7.44
CA LEU A 338 50.77 -30.11 -5.97
C LEU A 338 49.35 -30.35 -5.40
N SER A 339 48.92 -31.59 -5.17
CA SER A 339 49.05 -32.41 -3.95
C SER A 339 48.47 -31.79 -2.68
N LEU A 340 47.44 -32.49 -2.17
CA LEU A 340 46.86 -32.46 -0.84
C LEU A 340 47.88 -32.53 0.30
N GLU A 341 47.48 -31.96 1.44
CA GLU A 341 47.75 -32.25 2.86
C GLU A 341 47.65 -30.89 3.58
N SER A 342 46.93 -30.68 4.69
CA SER A 342 46.35 -31.52 5.74
C SER A 342 45.30 -30.69 6.49
#